data_AF-A0A2V9PX53-F1
#
_entry.id   AF-A0A2V9PX53-F1
#
_cell.length_a   1.000
_cell.length_b   1.000
_cell.length_c   1.000
_cell.angle_alpha   90.00
_cell.angle_beta   90.00
_cell.angle_gamma   90.00
#
_symmetry.space_group_name_H-M   'P 1'
#
loop_
_entity.id
_entity.type
_entity.pdbx_description
1 polymer ?
#
loop_
_entity_poly.entity_id
_entity_poly.type
_entity_poly.pdbx_seq_one_letter_code
_entity_poly.pdbx_strand_id
1 'polypeptide(L)'
;MGQVQPLAGDLQLWRVTPHWFRQEQEIQVSRTRSFSLRLAALLLLAQCILAQEHIAVSADAVLWADPGDLRSRDLFWGPGGKDRQPALPVEFLAEDLKGNSPKFEVRDSDGKKWTAKLGLEAKPETAAARLLWAVGYSANENYFVPNLQVKNLPATLSRGQSLMGHDGNVPNVRLQRHPHPYKRVGNWNWRHNPFYGTREFNGLRVMMGLIANWDLKNENNAILDKDKDGGPKLYEVSDVGTAMGTSEGLKGELVCLSPDSPHLTRAR
;
A
#
# COMPACT_ATOMS: atom_id res chain seq x y z
N MET A 1 64.19 101.71 -6.79
CA MET A 1 63.52 101.65 -5.47
C MET A 1 62.03 101.55 -5.71
N GLY A 2 61.36 100.61 -5.04
CA GLY A 2 59.90 100.43 -5.11
C GLY A 2 59.51 98.97 -5.29
N GLN A 3 59.46 98.22 -4.18
CA GLN A 3 58.85 96.89 -4.14
C GLN A 3 57.33 97.00 -4.23
N VAL A 4 56.70 96.06 -4.93
CA VAL A 4 55.28 95.73 -4.80
C VAL A 4 55.17 94.20 -4.82
N GLN A 5 54.73 93.61 -3.70
CA GLN A 5 54.33 92.20 -3.60
C GLN A 5 52.89 92.04 -4.10
N PRO A 6 52.54 90.84 -4.61
CA PRO A 6 51.19 90.34 -4.38
C PRO A 6 51.14 88.91 -3.80
N LEU A 7 50.26 88.81 -2.80
CA LEU A 7 49.51 87.69 -2.21
C LEU A 7 49.51 86.34 -2.95
N ALA A 8 50.01 85.29 -2.29
CA ALA A 8 49.73 83.90 -2.64
C ALA A 8 48.58 83.38 -1.77
N GLY A 9 47.45 83.04 -2.41
CA GLY A 9 46.32 82.37 -1.78
C GLY A 9 46.50 80.85 -1.79
N ASP A 10 46.23 80.22 -0.65
CA ASP A 10 46.17 78.76 -0.47
C ASP A 10 45.04 78.13 -1.30
N LEU A 11 45.38 77.12 -2.11
CA LEU A 11 44.40 76.19 -2.69
C LEU A 11 44.64 74.80 -2.10
N GLN A 12 43.80 74.42 -1.13
CA GLN A 12 43.68 73.04 -0.68
C GLN A 12 43.05 72.18 -1.79
N LEU A 13 43.81 71.20 -2.29
CA LEU A 13 43.34 70.14 -3.18
C LEU A 13 42.56 69.08 -2.38
N TRP A 14 41.24 69.09 -2.53
CA TRP A 14 40.36 68.02 -2.04
C TRP A 14 40.56 66.74 -2.86
N ARG A 15 41.03 65.65 -2.23
CA ARG A 15 40.95 64.30 -2.83
C ARG A 15 39.51 63.80 -2.72
N VAL A 16 38.70 64.06 -3.73
CA VAL A 16 37.39 63.41 -3.88
C VAL A 16 37.64 62.02 -4.48
N THR A 17 37.43 60.96 -3.69
CA THR A 17 37.30 59.61 -4.26
C THR A 17 35.97 59.57 -5.01
N PRO A 18 35.97 59.31 -6.33
CA PRO A 18 34.73 59.33 -7.08
C PRO A 18 33.79 58.21 -6.62
N HIS A 19 32.51 58.54 -6.45
CA HIS A 19 31.46 57.61 -6.00
C HIS A 19 31.35 56.34 -6.88
N TRP A 20 31.74 56.40 -8.15
CA TRP A 20 31.75 55.26 -9.07
C TRP A 20 32.77 54.16 -8.68
N PHE A 21 33.84 54.50 -7.96
CA PHE A 21 34.86 53.53 -7.53
C PHE A 21 34.34 52.58 -6.42
N ARG A 22 33.40 53.05 -5.59
CA ARG A 22 32.73 52.23 -4.56
C ARG A 22 31.73 51.26 -5.20
N GLN A 23 31.06 51.71 -6.25
CA GLN A 23 30.01 50.95 -6.93
C GLN A 23 30.57 49.71 -7.67
N GLU A 24 31.76 49.82 -8.27
CA GLU A 24 32.41 48.68 -8.93
C GLU A 24 32.85 47.59 -7.95
N GLN A 25 33.33 47.95 -6.75
CA GLN A 25 33.72 46.97 -5.74
C GLN A 25 32.51 46.21 -5.17
N GLU A 26 31.38 46.89 -4.94
CA GLU A 26 30.13 46.24 -4.48
C GLU A 26 29.53 45.29 -5.53
N ILE A 27 29.62 45.64 -6.82
CA ILE A 27 29.14 44.80 -7.93
C ILE A 27 30.00 43.53 -8.08
N GLN A 28 31.33 43.64 -7.95
CA GLN A 28 32.22 42.48 -8.04
C GLN A 28 32.06 41.51 -6.84
N VAL A 29 31.88 42.03 -5.62
CA VAL A 29 31.65 41.23 -4.41
C VAL A 29 30.27 40.55 -4.44
N SER A 30 29.23 41.20 -4.96
CA SER A 30 27.89 40.59 -5.08
C SER A 30 27.85 39.46 -6.13
N ARG A 31 28.56 39.62 -7.26
CA ARG A 31 28.69 38.58 -8.30
C ARG A 31 29.42 37.34 -7.80
N THR A 32 30.54 37.52 -7.10
CA THR A 32 31.32 36.41 -6.53
C THR A 32 30.57 35.67 -5.42
N ARG A 33 29.91 36.39 -4.50
CA ARG A 33 29.04 35.76 -3.46
C ARG A 33 27.87 34.98 -4.07
N SER A 34 27.25 35.51 -5.12
CA SER A 34 26.14 34.83 -5.82
C SER A 34 26.61 33.56 -6.54
N PHE A 35 27.83 33.56 -7.09
CA PHE A 35 28.40 32.39 -7.75
C PHE A 35 28.76 31.29 -6.74
N SER A 36 29.37 31.66 -5.60
CA SER A 36 29.70 30.72 -4.52
C SER A 36 28.45 30.08 -3.89
N LEU A 37 27.37 30.86 -3.70
CA LEU A 37 26.10 30.33 -3.19
C LEU A 37 25.44 29.37 -4.17
N ARG A 38 25.47 29.67 -5.48
CA ARG A 38 24.93 28.77 -6.52
C ARG A 38 25.74 27.48 -6.66
N LEU A 39 27.07 27.56 -6.56
CA LEU A 39 27.95 26.39 -6.61
C LEU A 39 27.78 25.50 -5.37
N ALA A 40 27.65 26.10 -4.17
CA ALA A 40 27.36 25.36 -2.95
C ALA A 40 25.98 24.67 -3.00
N ALA A 41 24.96 25.34 -3.54
CA ALA A 41 23.63 24.74 -3.73
C ALA A 41 23.65 23.58 -4.75
N LEU A 42 24.42 23.71 -5.84
CA LEU A 42 24.63 22.63 -6.81
C LEU A 42 25.36 21.43 -6.22
N LEU A 43 26.37 21.66 -5.37
CA LEU A 43 27.10 20.59 -4.68
C LEU A 43 26.24 19.90 -3.61
N LEU A 44 25.40 20.64 -2.88
CA LEU A 44 24.43 20.07 -1.93
C LEU A 44 23.34 19.27 -2.65
N LEU A 45 22.84 19.75 -3.79
CA LEU A 45 21.91 18.99 -4.63
C LEU A 45 22.56 17.72 -5.21
N ALA A 46 23.82 17.78 -5.62
CA ALA A 46 24.56 16.61 -6.09
C ALA A 46 24.78 15.57 -4.97
N GLN A 47 25.01 16.02 -3.72
CA GLN A 47 25.09 15.12 -2.57
C GLN A 47 23.75 14.45 -2.26
N CYS A 48 22.61 15.14 -2.42
CA CYS A 48 21.28 14.53 -2.28
C CYS A 48 20.98 13.49 -3.37
N ILE A 49 21.50 13.67 -4.59
CA ILE A 49 21.33 12.71 -5.70
C ILE A 49 22.19 11.46 -5.46
N LEU A 50 23.39 11.61 -4.90
CA LEU A 50 24.29 10.48 -4.60
C LEU A 50 23.92 9.75 -3.28
N ALA A 51 23.22 10.42 -2.35
CA ALA A 51 22.73 9.82 -1.10
C ALA A 51 21.44 9.01 -1.26
N GLN A 52 20.93 8.87 -2.49
CA GLN A 52 19.88 7.91 -2.75
C GLN A 52 20.52 6.51 -2.71
N GLU A 53 20.58 5.91 -1.51
CA GLU A 53 20.82 4.49 -1.38
C GLU A 53 19.79 3.79 -2.26
N HIS A 54 20.24 3.27 -3.40
CA HIS A 54 19.55 2.20 -4.06
C HIS A 54 19.53 1.08 -3.03
N ILE A 55 18.40 0.90 -2.35
CA ILE A 55 18.12 -0.36 -1.67
C ILE A 55 18.19 -1.38 -2.80
N ALA A 56 19.33 -2.04 -2.94
CA ALA A 56 19.48 -3.13 -3.89
C ALA A 56 18.33 -4.08 -3.59
N VAL A 57 17.51 -4.37 -4.60
CA VAL A 57 16.47 -5.40 -4.48
C VAL A 57 17.19 -6.64 -3.99
N SER A 58 16.97 -7.00 -2.73
CA SER A 58 17.57 -8.20 -2.18
C SER A 58 17.14 -9.35 -3.08
N ALA A 59 18.09 -10.16 -3.55
CA ALA A 59 17.80 -11.39 -4.27
C ALA A 59 16.86 -12.32 -3.46
N ASP A 60 16.72 -12.04 -2.16
CA ASP A 60 15.89 -12.76 -1.21
C ASP A 60 14.51 -12.11 -0.97
N ALA A 61 14.07 -11.16 -1.81
CA ALA A 61 12.78 -10.47 -1.66
C ALA A 61 11.99 -10.47 -2.97
N VAL A 62 10.77 -11.01 -2.95
CA VAL A 62 9.88 -11.10 -4.12
C VAL A 62 8.53 -10.44 -3.82
N LEU A 63 8.24 -9.35 -4.53
CA LEU A 63 6.92 -8.69 -4.54
C LEU A 63 6.05 -9.16 -5.70
N TRP A 64 6.69 -9.39 -6.84
CA TRP A 64 6.05 -9.63 -8.13
C TRP A 64 6.83 -10.70 -8.89
N ALA A 65 6.11 -11.58 -9.57
CA ALA A 65 6.66 -12.57 -10.48
C ALA A 65 5.94 -12.48 -11.82
N ASP A 66 6.65 -12.75 -12.91
CA ASP A 66 6.07 -12.75 -14.25
C ASP A 66 4.88 -13.72 -14.31
N PRO A 67 3.65 -13.23 -14.56
CA PRO A 67 2.48 -14.09 -14.60
C PRO A 67 2.40 -14.94 -15.88
N GLY A 68 3.29 -14.74 -16.85
CA GLY A 68 3.23 -15.39 -18.16
C GLY A 68 2.05 -14.89 -18.98
N ASP A 69 1.37 -15.80 -19.70
CA ASP A 69 0.19 -15.44 -20.46
C ASP A 69 -0.99 -15.11 -19.55
N LEU A 70 -1.34 -13.83 -19.46
CA LEU A 70 -2.49 -13.34 -18.69
C LEU A 70 -3.81 -14.00 -19.11
N ARG A 71 -3.96 -14.40 -20.38
CA ARG A 71 -5.19 -15.04 -20.88
C ARG A 71 -5.38 -16.45 -20.32
N SER A 72 -4.31 -17.06 -19.82
CA SER A 72 -4.36 -18.37 -19.17
C SER A 72 -4.78 -18.31 -17.69
N ARG A 73 -4.86 -17.10 -17.10
CA ARG A 73 -5.19 -16.92 -15.68
C ARG A 73 -6.69 -17.10 -15.44
N ASP A 74 -7.02 -17.96 -14.48
CA ASP A 74 -8.40 -18.15 -14.04
C ASP A 74 -8.73 -17.19 -12.89
N LEU A 75 -9.39 -16.07 -13.23
CA LEU A 75 -9.87 -15.09 -12.26
C LEU A 75 -11.06 -15.59 -11.43
N PHE A 76 -11.70 -16.71 -11.79
CA PHE A 76 -12.78 -17.28 -10.99
C PHE A 76 -12.25 -18.13 -9.83
N TRP A 77 -11.11 -18.81 -10.01
CA TRP A 77 -10.50 -19.63 -8.94
C TRP A 77 -9.31 -18.96 -8.25
N GLY A 78 -8.55 -18.11 -8.94
CA GLY A 78 -7.44 -17.38 -8.35
C GLY A 78 -6.21 -18.25 -8.04
N PRO A 79 -5.34 -17.81 -7.11
CA PRO A 79 -4.04 -18.45 -6.85
C PRO A 79 -4.10 -19.91 -6.41
N GLY A 80 -5.18 -20.32 -5.74
CA GLY A 80 -5.36 -21.70 -5.30
C GLY A 80 -5.92 -22.63 -6.37
N GLY A 81 -6.55 -22.10 -7.42
CA GLY A 81 -7.24 -22.92 -8.42
C GLY A 81 -8.46 -23.66 -7.87
N LYS A 82 -9.12 -24.44 -8.72
CA LYS A 82 -10.32 -25.21 -8.34
C LYS A 82 -10.01 -26.33 -7.33
N ASP A 83 -8.85 -26.97 -7.49
CA ASP A 83 -8.52 -28.21 -6.77
C ASP A 83 -8.09 -27.96 -5.32
N ARG A 84 -7.77 -26.72 -4.96
CA ARG A 84 -7.39 -26.34 -3.59
C ARG A 84 -8.51 -25.63 -2.85
N GLN A 85 -9.76 -25.78 -3.28
CA GLN A 85 -10.90 -25.33 -2.48
C GLN A 85 -10.91 -25.99 -1.08
N PRO A 86 -11.59 -25.37 -0.09
CA PRO A 86 -11.81 -25.99 1.21
C PRO A 86 -12.61 -27.29 1.08
N ALA A 87 -12.10 -28.36 1.69
CA ALA A 87 -12.80 -29.64 1.74
C ALA A 87 -13.91 -29.61 2.80
N LEU A 88 -15.17 -29.71 2.38
CA LEU A 88 -16.29 -29.70 3.32
C LEU A 88 -16.45 -31.07 4.00
N PRO A 89 -17.05 -31.13 5.20
CA PRO A 89 -17.45 -30.01 6.05
C PRO A 89 -16.25 -29.35 6.73
N VAL A 90 -16.42 -28.10 7.19
CA VAL A 90 -15.45 -27.42 8.05
C VAL A 90 -15.88 -27.46 9.52
N GLU A 91 -14.91 -27.43 10.42
CA GLU A 91 -15.08 -27.44 11.88
C GLU A 91 -14.54 -26.16 12.50
N PHE A 92 -15.30 -25.55 13.42
CA PHE A 92 -14.86 -24.39 14.19
C PHE A 92 -13.68 -24.76 15.09
N LEU A 93 -12.66 -23.89 15.11
CA LEU A 93 -11.50 -24.02 15.99
C LEU A 93 -11.50 -22.98 17.11
N ALA A 94 -11.59 -21.70 16.74
CA ALA A 94 -11.53 -20.59 17.69
C ALA A 94 -12.03 -19.29 17.05
N GLU A 95 -12.62 -18.42 17.86
CA GLU A 95 -12.90 -17.04 17.44
C GLU A 95 -11.59 -16.24 17.38
N ASP A 96 -11.37 -15.47 16.31
CA ASP A 96 -10.23 -14.56 16.19
C ASP A 96 -10.69 -13.14 16.51
N LEU A 97 -10.26 -12.61 17.65
CA LEU A 97 -10.62 -11.29 18.15
C LEU A 97 -9.70 -10.15 17.64
N LYS A 98 -8.70 -10.46 16.80
CA LYS A 98 -7.80 -9.45 16.22
C LYS A 98 -8.47 -8.67 15.09
N GLY A 99 -8.04 -7.42 14.88
CA GLY A 99 -8.58 -6.52 13.85
C GLY A 99 -10.02 -6.06 14.16
N ASN A 100 -10.69 -5.43 13.20
CA ASN A 100 -12.03 -4.87 13.40
C ASN A 100 -13.16 -5.81 12.98
N SER A 101 -12.99 -6.48 11.84
CA SER A 101 -14.05 -7.28 11.23
C SER A 101 -14.19 -8.66 11.90
N PRO A 102 -15.42 -9.20 12.04
CA PRO A 102 -15.64 -10.51 12.64
C PRO A 102 -14.99 -11.65 11.84
N LYS A 103 -14.31 -12.56 12.54
CA LYS A 103 -13.66 -13.72 11.94
C LYS A 103 -13.40 -14.83 12.96
N PHE A 104 -13.26 -16.05 12.45
CA PHE A 104 -12.88 -17.23 13.23
C PHE A 104 -12.04 -18.20 12.41
N GLU A 105 -11.37 -19.11 13.10
CA GLU A 105 -10.55 -20.15 12.51
C GLU A 105 -11.36 -21.43 12.33
N VAL A 106 -11.22 -22.07 11.17
CA VAL A 106 -11.80 -23.38 10.87
C VAL A 106 -10.77 -24.36 10.35
N ARG A 107 -11.09 -25.65 10.48
CA ARG A 107 -10.37 -26.76 9.84
C ARG A 107 -11.29 -27.43 8.82
N ASP A 108 -10.77 -27.70 7.64
CA ASP A 108 -11.50 -28.46 6.62
C ASP A 108 -11.32 -29.98 6.80
N SER A 109 -12.07 -30.79 6.06
CA SER A 109 -12.04 -32.27 6.21
C SER A 109 -10.72 -32.91 5.79
N ASP A 110 -9.88 -32.19 5.06
CA ASP A 110 -8.50 -32.56 4.71
C ASP A 110 -7.47 -32.12 5.78
N GLY A 111 -7.93 -31.47 6.86
CA GLY A 111 -7.09 -30.99 7.95
C GLY A 111 -6.41 -29.63 7.70
N LYS A 112 -6.70 -28.95 6.59
CA LYS A 112 -6.16 -27.61 6.30
C LYS A 112 -6.88 -26.57 7.14
N LYS A 113 -6.12 -25.56 7.59
CA LYS A 113 -6.63 -24.44 8.38
C LYS A 113 -6.97 -23.23 7.53
N TRP A 114 -8.05 -22.56 7.90
CA TRP A 114 -8.59 -21.41 7.19
C TRP A 114 -9.08 -20.36 8.18
N THR A 115 -8.85 -19.09 7.85
CA THR A 115 -9.53 -17.98 8.52
C THR A 115 -10.81 -17.65 7.76
N ALA A 116 -11.96 -17.79 8.42
CA ALA A 116 -13.27 -17.37 7.92
C ALA A 116 -13.53 -15.91 8.34
N LYS A 117 -13.53 -14.96 7.39
CA LYS A 117 -13.91 -13.56 7.61
C LYS A 117 -15.33 -13.33 7.09
N LEU A 118 -16.18 -12.71 7.91
CA LEU A 118 -17.60 -12.55 7.66
C LEU A 118 -17.91 -11.14 7.17
N GLY A 119 -19.01 -11.01 6.43
CA GLY A 119 -19.60 -9.72 6.11
C GLY A 119 -19.14 -9.15 4.78
N LEU A 120 -19.36 -7.84 4.61
CA LEU A 120 -19.35 -7.16 3.31
C LEU A 120 -18.03 -7.29 2.54
N GLU A 121 -16.92 -7.47 3.25
CA GLU A 121 -15.59 -7.57 2.66
C GLU A 121 -15.29 -8.92 1.99
N ALA A 122 -16.14 -9.95 2.19
CA ALA A 122 -15.86 -11.29 1.70
C ALA A 122 -15.68 -11.34 0.17
N LYS A 123 -16.53 -10.62 -0.56
CA LYS A 123 -16.49 -10.52 -2.03
C LYS A 123 -15.35 -9.64 -2.55
N PRO A 124 -15.22 -8.36 -2.13
CA PRO A 124 -14.18 -7.46 -2.66
C PRO A 124 -12.77 -7.99 -2.37
N GLU A 125 -12.50 -8.54 -1.18
CA GLU A 125 -11.19 -9.14 -0.86
C GLU A 125 -10.87 -10.31 -1.80
N THR A 126 -11.85 -11.18 -2.05
CA THR A 126 -11.68 -12.32 -2.96
C THR A 126 -11.39 -11.86 -4.39
N ALA A 127 -12.17 -10.92 -4.91
CA ALA A 127 -12.03 -10.41 -6.28
C ALA A 127 -10.72 -9.62 -6.47
N ALA A 128 -10.38 -8.73 -5.52
CA ALA A 128 -9.18 -7.92 -5.58
C ALA A 128 -7.90 -8.76 -5.49
N ALA A 129 -7.85 -9.73 -4.57
CA ALA A 129 -6.70 -10.64 -4.46
C ALA A 129 -6.47 -11.43 -5.76
N ARG A 130 -7.55 -11.87 -6.42
CA ARG A 130 -7.47 -12.58 -7.72
C ARG A 130 -6.95 -11.69 -8.84
N LEU A 131 -7.37 -10.42 -8.88
CA LEU A 131 -6.87 -9.47 -9.87
C LEU A 131 -5.37 -9.18 -9.67
N LEU A 132 -4.94 -8.99 -8.43
CA LEU A 132 -3.52 -8.77 -8.10
C LEU A 132 -2.66 -9.99 -8.45
N TRP A 133 -3.13 -11.18 -8.11
CA TRP A 133 -2.48 -12.43 -8.47
C TRP A 133 -2.34 -12.61 -9.98
N ALA A 134 -3.41 -12.34 -10.73
CA ALA A 134 -3.42 -12.53 -12.18
C ALA A 134 -2.36 -11.68 -12.88
N VAL A 135 -2.06 -10.49 -12.35
CA VAL A 135 -1.02 -9.61 -12.89
C VAL A 135 0.36 -9.83 -12.26
N GLY A 136 0.53 -10.83 -11.39
CA GLY A 136 1.84 -11.28 -10.89
C GLY A 136 2.20 -10.91 -9.45
N TYR A 137 1.34 -10.20 -8.71
CA TYR A 137 1.62 -9.90 -7.30
C TYR A 137 1.33 -11.10 -6.40
N SER A 138 2.11 -11.26 -5.33
CA SER A 138 1.78 -12.21 -4.27
C SER A 138 0.51 -11.76 -3.54
N ALA A 139 -0.51 -12.60 -3.55
CA ALA A 139 -1.80 -12.35 -2.93
C ALA A 139 -2.39 -13.63 -2.33
N ASN A 140 -3.26 -13.46 -1.34
CA ASN A 140 -3.75 -14.54 -0.50
C ASN A 140 -4.63 -15.54 -1.28
N GLU A 141 -4.55 -16.81 -0.89
CA GLU A 141 -5.48 -17.84 -1.36
C GLU A 141 -6.84 -17.69 -0.66
N ASN A 142 -7.74 -16.95 -1.32
CA ASN A 142 -9.09 -16.64 -0.86
C ASN A 142 -10.16 -17.39 -1.68
N TYR A 143 -11.11 -18.02 -0.99
CA TYR A 143 -12.35 -18.53 -1.58
C TYR A 143 -13.56 -17.85 -0.95
N PHE A 144 -14.45 -17.36 -1.81
CA PHE A 144 -15.75 -16.89 -1.40
C PHE A 144 -16.71 -18.08 -1.27
N VAL A 145 -17.37 -18.20 -0.12
CA VAL A 145 -18.40 -19.19 0.15
C VAL A 145 -19.71 -18.43 0.45
N PRO A 146 -20.72 -18.51 -0.43
CA PRO A 146 -21.99 -17.81 -0.24
C PRO A 146 -22.68 -18.20 1.06
N ASN A 147 -22.55 -19.47 1.44
CA ASN A 147 -23.09 -20.01 2.67
C ASN A 147 -22.23 -21.16 3.18
N LEU A 148 -21.54 -20.94 4.29
CA LEU A 148 -20.64 -21.90 4.91
C LEU A 148 -21.32 -22.60 6.08
N GLN A 149 -21.39 -23.93 6.01
CA GLN A 149 -21.82 -24.74 7.15
C GLN A 149 -20.63 -25.07 8.04
N VAL A 150 -20.69 -24.65 9.31
CA VAL A 150 -19.60 -24.81 10.28
C VAL A 150 -20.04 -25.75 11.40
N LYS A 151 -19.39 -26.91 11.49
CA LYS A 151 -19.58 -27.84 12.60
C LYS A 151 -18.98 -27.28 13.89
N ASN A 152 -19.60 -27.62 15.02
CA ASN A 152 -19.17 -27.25 16.37
C ASN A 152 -19.00 -25.73 16.57
N LEU A 153 -19.72 -24.93 15.79
CA LEU A 153 -19.80 -23.51 15.99
C LEU A 153 -20.50 -23.23 17.35
N PRO A 154 -19.95 -22.38 18.21
CA PRO A 154 -20.60 -22.01 19.47
C PRO A 154 -21.93 -21.31 19.21
N ALA A 155 -22.88 -21.46 20.14
CA ALA A 155 -24.19 -20.82 20.06
C ALA A 155 -24.10 -19.28 20.00
N THR A 156 -23.04 -18.71 20.57
CA THR A 156 -22.78 -17.26 20.58
C THR A 156 -21.33 -16.98 20.20
N LEU A 157 -21.13 -16.00 19.32
CA LEU A 157 -19.85 -15.37 19.02
C LEU A 157 -19.77 -14.01 19.70
N SER A 158 -18.56 -13.61 20.08
CA SER A 158 -18.30 -12.30 20.67
C SER A 158 -18.50 -11.17 19.66
N ARG A 159 -18.20 -11.45 18.37
CA ARG A 159 -18.37 -10.50 17.26
C ARG A 159 -19.10 -11.12 16.09
N GLY A 160 -19.88 -10.30 15.38
CA GLY A 160 -20.54 -10.71 14.15
C GLY A 160 -21.70 -11.69 14.34
N GLN A 161 -22.24 -11.84 15.55
CA GLN A 161 -23.41 -12.69 15.80
C GLN A 161 -24.58 -12.39 14.85
N SER A 162 -24.81 -11.12 14.53
CA SER A 162 -25.88 -10.69 13.59
C SER A 162 -25.60 -11.06 12.12
N LEU A 163 -24.39 -11.52 11.80
CA LEU A 163 -24.01 -12.00 10.47
C LEU A 163 -24.16 -13.52 10.34
N MET A 164 -24.58 -14.20 11.41
CA MET A 164 -24.76 -15.65 11.45
C MET A 164 -26.19 -16.02 11.06
N GLY A 165 -26.35 -17.12 10.35
CA GLY A 165 -27.64 -17.81 10.20
C GLY A 165 -27.91 -18.76 11.37
N HIS A 166 -28.96 -19.56 11.24
CA HIS A 166 -29.31 -20.60 12.22
C HIS A 166 -28.44 -21.86 12.05
N ASP A 167 -28.29 -22.65 13.11
CA ASP A 167 -27.75 -24.02 13.07
C ASP A 167 -26.36 -24.17 12.42
N GLY A 168 -25.44 -23.24 12.67
CA GLY A 168 -24.06 -23.31 12.14
C GLY A 168 -23.91 -22.77 10.71
N ASN A 169 -24.99 -22.24 10.14
CA ASN A 169 -25.02 -21.60 8.82
C ASN A 169 -24.39 -20.20 8.86
N VAL A 170 -23.40 -19.92 8.03
CA VAL A 170 -22.72 -18.61 7.98
C VAL A 170 -22.75 -18.05 6.56
N PRO A 171 -23.60 -17.04 6.28
CA PRO A 171 -23.66 -16.43 4.96
C PRO A 171 -22.45 -15.52 4.67
N ASN A 172 -22.14 -15.37 3.38
CA ASN A 172 -21.21 -14.37 2.85
C ASN A 172 -19.83 -14.42 3.53
N VAL A 173 -19.16 -15.57 3.41
CA VAL A 173 -17.88 -15.85 4.07
C VAL A 173 -16.75 -15.85 3.05
N ARG A 174 -15.62 -15.27 3.45
CA ARG A 174 -14.33 -15.51 2.78
C ARG A 174 -13.51 -16.46 3.62
N LEU A 175 -13.07 -17.56 3.01
CA LEU A 175 -12.08 -18.47 3.57
C LEU A 175 -10.71 -18.13 3.01
N GLN A 176 -9.80 -17.76 3.89
CA GLN A 176 -8.39 -17.52 3.58
C GLN A 176 -7.56 -18.70 4.02
N ARG A 177 -6.79 -19.30 3.11
CA ARG A 177 -5.90 -20.39 3.47
C ARG A 177 -4.77 -19.88 4.37
N HIS A 178 -4.45 -20.64 5.42
CA HIS A 178 -3.21 -20.41 6.16
C HIS A 178 -2.01 -20.71 5.25
N PRO A 179 -1.00 -19.83 5.18
CA PRO A 179 0.01 -19.86 4.10
C PRO A 179 1.07 -20.95 4.28
N HIS A 180 0.73 -22.18 4.68
CA HIS A 180 1.69 -23.29 4.78
C HIS A 180 2.28 -23.67 3.41
N PRO A 181 3.61 -23.89 3.27
CA PRO A 181 4.63 -23.98 4.32
C PRO A 181 5.25 -22.65 4.78
N TYR A 182 4.80 -21.52 4.26
CA TYR A 182 5.27 -20.20 4.69
C TYR A 182 4.71 -19.79 6.06
N LYS A 183 5.44 -18.89 6.72
CA LYS A 183 5.03 -18.21 7.94
C LYS A 183 5.16 -16.71 7.77
N ARG A 184 4.22 -15.96 8.37
CA ARG A 184 4.35 -14.51 8.47
C ARG A 184 5.45 -14.18 9.47
N VAL A 185 6.52 -13.54 8.99
CA VAL A 185 7.68 -13.11 9.80
C VAL A 185 7.69 -11.61 10.07
N GLY A 186 6.79 -10.86 9.42
CA GLY A 186 6.66 -9.43 9.63
C GLY A 186 5.67 -8.80 8.65
N ASN A 187 5.69 -7.46 8.63
CA ASN A 187 4.93 -6.62 7.72
C ASN A 187 5.91 -5.76 6.92
N TRP A 188 5.55 -5.36 5.71
CA TRP A 188 6.36 -4.44 4.91
C TRP A 188 5.68 -3.08 4.75
N ASN A 189 6.49 -2.03 4.57
CA ASN A 189 6.04 -0.64 4.60
C ASN A 189 5.90 -0.03 3.20
N TRP A 190 4.80 0.67 2.92
CA TRP A 190 4.54 1.30 1.62
C TRP A 190 5.56 2.37 1.21
N ARG A 191 6.20 3.03 2.19
CA ARG A 191 7.22 4.07 1.96
C ARG A 191 8.65 3.54 2.03
N HIS A 192 8.88 2.52 2.85
CA HIS A 192 10.21 1.97 3.11
C HIS A 192 10.23 0.45 2.85
N ASN A 193 10.51 0.07 1.62
CA ASN A 193 10.62 -1.33 1.19
C ASN A 193 11.69 -1.46 0.09
N PRO A 194 12.23 -2.68 -0.14
CA PRO A 194 13.32 -2.87 -1.09
C PRO A 194 12.91 -2.71 -2.57
N PHE A 195 11.62 -2.55 -2.86
CA PHE A 195 11.11 -2.38 -4.22
C PHE A 195 10.81 -0.91 -4.56
N TYR A 196 11.11 0.02 -3.67
CA TYR A 196 10.83 1.43 -3.91
C TYR A 196 11.54 1.92 -5.19
N GLY A 197 10.80 2.58 -6.08
CA GLY A 197 11.31 3.04 -7.38
C GLY A 197 11.32 1.97 -8.50
N THR A 198 11.04 0.70 -8.20
CA THR A 198 10.93 -0.35 -9.23
C THR A 198 9.65 -0.22 -10.04
N ARG A 199 9.64 -0.79 -11.25
CA ARG A 199 8.46 -0.83 -12.11
C ARG A 199 7.33 -1.64 -11.47
N GLU A 200 7.68 -2.75 -10.84
CA GLU A 200 6.77 -3.69 -10.20
C GLU A 200 6.08 -3.03 -9.00
N PHE A 201 6.82 -2.32 -8.16
CA PHE A 201 6.19 -1.60 -7.04
C PHE A 201 5.30 -0.44 -7.51
N ASN A 202 5.71 0.30 -8.54
CA ASN A 202 4.87 1.35 -9.12
C ASN A 202 3.60 0.79 -9.76
N GLY A 203 3.71 -0.38 -10.42
CA GLY A 203 2.56 -1.12 -10.91
C GLY A 203 1.58 -1.48 -9.79
N LEU A 204 2.07 -1.91 -8.62
CA LEU A 204 1.22 -2.23 -7.48
C LEU A 204 0.43 -1.00 -7.02
N ARG A 205 1.08 0.17 -6.96
CA ARG A 205 0.41 1.43 -6.60
C ARG A 205 -0.68 1.81 -7.59
N VAL A 206 -0.45 1.60 -8.89
CA VAL A 206 -1.48 1.78 -9.92
C VAL A 206 -2.63 0.80 -9.71
N MET A 207 -2.34 -0.47 -9.41
CA MET A 207 -3.38 -1.46 -9.11
C MET A 207 -4.21 -1.08 -7.88
N MET A 208 -3.59 -0.57 -6.81
CA MET A 208 -4.32 -0.08 -5.63
C MET A 208 -5.29 1.06 -5.99
N GLY A 209 -4.87 1.98 -6.86
CA GLY A 209 -5.74 3.03 -7.39
C GLY A 209 -6.86 2.48 -8.28
N LEU A 210 -6.55 1.53 -9.16
CA LEU A 210 -7.51 0.91 -10.07
C LEU A 210 -8.65 0.19 -9.33
N ILE A 211 -8.31 -0.56 -8.28
CA ILE A 211 -9.30 -1.26 -7.45
C ILE A 211 -9.94 -0.35 -6.40
N ALA A 212 -9.59 0.94 -6.38
CA ALA A 212 -10.05 1.91 -5.39
C ALA A 212 -9.87 1.44 -3.93
N ASN A 213 -8.72 0.82 -3.62
CA ASN A 213 -8.39 0.44 -2.25
C ASN A 213 -7.97 1.68 -1.45
N TRP A 214 -8.74 2.01 -0.43
CA TRP A 214 -8.51 3.19 0.41
C TRP A 214 -7.85 2.86 1.77
N ASP A 215 -7.65 1.59 2.12
CA ASP A 215 -7.02 1.17 3.39
C ASP A 215 -5.57 0.67 3.22
N LEU A 216 -4.68 1.55 2.76
CA LEU A 216 -3.26 1.24 2.52
C LEU A 216 -2.40 1.33 3.78
N LYS A 217 -2.76 0.56 4.82
CA LYS A 217 -1.98 0.44 6.06
C LYS A 217 -0.81 -0.51 5.88
N ASN A 218 0.29 -0.29 6.62
CA ASN A 218 1.45 -1.19 6.55
C ASN A 218 1.15 -2.53 7.21
N GLU A 219 0.25 -2.55 8.21
CA GLU A 219 -0.13 -3.73 8.97
C GLU A 219 -0.97 -4.72 8.15
N ASN A 220 -1.55 -4.25 7.05
CA ASN A 220 -2.31 -5.04 6.08
C ASN A 220 -1.38 -5.85 5.15
N ASN A 221 -0.09 -5.55 5.16
CA ASN A 221 0.91 -6.24 4.35
C ASN A 221 1.63 -7.34 5.14
N ALA A 222 2.07 -8.39 4.47
CA ALA A 222 2.78 -9.50 5.09
C ALA A 222 4.10 -9.82 4.38
N ILE A 223 5.12 -10.14 5.18
CA ILE A 223 6.35 -10.80 4.70
C ILE A 223 6.22 -12.27 5.08
N LEU A 224 6.22 -13.14 4.07
CA LEU A 224 6.13 -14.58 4.22
C LEU A 224 7.50 -15.21 4.00
N ASP A 225 7.89 -16.08 4.94
CA ASP A 225 9.15 -16.80 4.92
C ASP A 225 8.89 -18.31 4.93
N LYS A 226 9.64 -19.06 4.13
CA LYS A 226 9.62 -20.52 4.10
C LYS A 226 10.81 -20.99 4.94
N ASP A 227 10.67 -20.89 6.27
CA ASP A 227 11.66 -21.13 7.35
C ASP A 227 12.78 -22.17 7.10
N LYS A 228 12.55 -23.18 6.25
CA LYS A 228 13.42 -24.35 6.08
C LYS A 228 14.33 -24.32 4.84
N ASP A 229 14.11 -23.42 3.89
CA ASP A 229 14.77 -23.53 2.58
C ASP A 229 15.71 -22.37 2.24
N GLY A 230 15.77 -21.33 3.09
CA GLY A 230 16.56 -20.13 2.79
C GLY A 230 16.15 -19.43 1.48
N GLY A 231 14.94 -19.70 1.01
CA GLY A 231 14.41 -19.13 -0.22
C GLY A 231 13.99 -17.66 -0.06
N PRO A 232 13.64 -16.99 -1.17
CA PRO A 232 13.23 -15.60 -1.12
C PRO A 232 11.96 -15.42 -0.29
N LYS A 233 11.93 -14.34 0.48
CA LYS A 233 10.76 -13.89 1.23
C LYS A 233 9.74 -13.28 0.27
N LEU A 234 8.48 -13.69 0.42
CA LEU A 234 7.38 -13.13 -0.37
C LEU A 234 6.81 -11.90 0.34
N TYR A 235 6.69 -10.81 -0.39
CA TYR A 235 6.06 -9.58 0.06
C TYR A 235 4.63 -9.59 -0.44
N GLU A 236 3.76 -10.18 0.36
CA GLU A 236 2.35 -10.37 0.05
C GLU A 236 1.54 -9.11 0.36
N VAL A 237 0.65 -8.75 -0.55
CA VAL A 237 -0.37 -7.73 -0.36
C VAL A 237 -1.64 -8.44 0.14
N SER A 238 -2.16 -8.01 1.28
CA SER A 238 -3.38 -8.57 1.85
C SER A 238 -4.30 -7.48 2.40
N ASP A 239 -5.50 -7.87 2.83
CA ASP A 239 -6.53 -6.97 3.38
C ASP A 239 -6.89 -5.82 2.42
N VAL A 240 -7.25 -6.23 1.21
CA VAL A 240 -7.79 -5.42 0.11
C VAL A 240 -9.34 -5.48 0.08
N GLY A 241 -9.97 -5.88 1.19
CA GLY A 241 -11.42 -6.01 1.35
C GLY A 241 -12.19 -4.69 1.29
N THR A 242 -11.49 -3.58 1.49
CA THR A 242 -12.01 -2.20 1.34
C THR A 242 -11.91 -1.68 -0.10
N ALA A 243 -11.47 -2.52 -1.04
CA ALA A 243 -11.49 -2.21 -2.47
C ALA A 243 -12.93 -2.16 -3.04
N MET A 244 -13.03 -1.71 -4.29
CA MET A 244 -14.26 -1.68 -5.08
C MET A 244 -15.39 -0.86 -4.46
N GLY A 245 -15.04 0.21 -3.73
CA GLY A 245 -15.99 1.10 -3.08
C GLY A 245 -16.60 0.54 -1.80
N THR A 246 -16.04 -0.54 -1.25
CA THR A 246 -16.50 -1.12 0.02
C THR A 246 -16.00 -0.28 1.18
N SER A 247 -16.92 0.26 1.98
CA SER A 247 -16.58 0.98 3.21
C SER A 247 -16.78 0.10 4.44
N GLU A 248 -15.73 -0.06 5.25
CA GLU A 248 -15.88 -0.54 6.63
C GLU A 248 -16.68 0.54 7.39
N GLY A 249 -17.97 0.29 7.65
CA GLY A 249 -18.74 1.11 8.59
C GLY A 249 -19.97 1.85 8.05
N LEU A 250 -20.34 1.72 6.76
CA LEU A 250 -21.71 2.06 6.39
C LEU A 250 -22.64 0.97 6.91
N LYS A 251 -23.28 1.23 8.06
CA LYS A 251 -24.53 0.57 8.52
C LYS A 251 -25.71 0.92 7.60
N GLY A 252 -25.47 0.96 6.29
CA GLY A 252 -26.48 1.16 5.28
C GLY A 252 -26.77 -0.19 4.65
N GLU A 253 -28.03 -0.60 4.72
CA GLU A 253 -28.55 -1.73 3.96
C GLU A 253 -28.21 -1.51 2.49
N LEU A 254 -27.18 -2.21 1.98
CA LEU A 254 -26.91 -2.23 0.56
C LEU A 254 -28.01 -3.10 -0.05
N VAL A 255 -29.16 -2.47 -0.34
CA VAL A 255 -30.24 -3.08 -1.11
C VAL A 255 -29.64 -3.42 -2.46
N CYS A 256 -29.27 -4.69 -2.62
CA CYS A 256 -29.02 -5.27 -3.92
C CYS A 256 -30.34 -5.16 -4.67
N LEU A 257 -30.44 -4.22 -5.60
CA LEU A 257 -31.55 -4.18 -6.55
C LEU A 257 -31.47 -5.48 -7.36
N SER A 258 -32.25 -6.47 -6.95
CA SER A 258 -32.54 -7.63 -7.79
C SER A 258 -33.24 -7.12 -9.06
N PRO A 259 -32.89 -7.62 -10.26
CA PRO A 259 -33.59 -7.26 -11.50
C PRO A 259 -35.09 -7.59 -11.47
N ASP A 260 -35.54 -8.41 -10.50
CA ASP A 260 -36.89 -8.98 -10.47
C ASP A 260 -37.82 -8.42 -9.38
N SER A 261 -37.56 -7.23 -8.81
CA SER A 261 -38.48 -6.63 -7.82
C SER A 261 -39.57 -5.75 -8.48
N PRO A 262 -40.86 -6.12 -8.40
CA PRO A 262 -41.93 -5.44 -9.10
C PRO A 262 -42.62 -4.39 -8.22
N HIS A 263 -41.91 -3.37 -7.72
CA HIS A 263 -42.57 -2.28 -6.98
C HIS A 263 -41.96 -0.92 -7.29
N LEU A 264 -42.41 -0.32 -8.38
CA LEU A 264 -42.32 1.12 -8.64
C LEU A 264 -43.75 1.66 -8.83
N THR A 265 -44.40 2.02 -7.74
CA THR A 265 -45.51 2.98 -7.78
C THR A 265 -44.94 4.35 -7.46
N ARG A 266 -44.85 5.20 -8.50
CA ARG A 266 -44.57 6.64 -8.41
C ARG A 266 -45.50 7.30 -7.38
N ALA A 267 -44.92 8.08 -6.48
CA ALA A 267 -45.62 9.20 -5.84
C ALA A 267 -45.17 10.51 -6.51
N ARG A 268 -46.15 11.38 -6.77
CA ARG A 268 -45.97 12.76 -7.24
C ARG A 268 -45.37 13.62 -6.13
#